data_AF-A0A2S2NGC1-F1
#
_entry.id   AF-A0A2S2NGC1-F1
#
_cell.length_a   1.000
_cell.length_b   1.000
_cell.length_c   1.000
_cell.angle_alpha   90.00
_cell.angle_beta   90.00
_cell.angle_gamma   90.00
#
_symmetry.space_group_name_H-M   'P 1'
#
loop_
_entity.id
_entity.type
_entity.pdbx_description
1 polymer ?
#
loop_
_entity_poly.entity_id
_entity_poly.type
_entity_poly.pdbx_seq_one_letter_code
_entity_poly.pdbx_strand_id
1 'polypeptide(L)'
;MLIIIIILFTVQEHATTYTIIPGVRLKSQIFVDNLNYRYYKSRSRNNKIYVVCENQKNRTAFCPATAYVNTNINDNAITVLGLHNHAPRLVDVPMVHLRRAIGITATKPGNMSTSVREIYNREIVE
;
A
#
# COMPACT_ATOMS: atom_id res chain seq x y z
N MET A 1 45.49 12.37 -14.35
CA MET A 1 45.07 11.09 -14.95
C MET A 1 44.63 10.14 -13.83
N LEU A 2 43.48 9.48 -14.03
CA LEU A 2 42.84 8.42 -13.21
C LEU A 2 42.40 8.85 -11.81
N ILE A 3 41.17 9.32 -11.59
CA ILE A 3 39.92 8.52 -11.56
C ILE A 3 40.12 7.17 -10.84
N ILE A 4 40.32 7.24 -9.52
CA ILE A 4 40.02 6.10 -8.65
C ILE A 4 38.51 6.08 -8.52
N ILE A 5 37.92 5.23 -9.36
CA ILE A 5 36.50 4.92 -9.44
C ILE A 5 36.03 4.48 -8.06
N ILE A 6 35.26 5.35 -7.42
CA ILE A 6 34.48 5.04 -6.22
C ILE A 6 33.43 4.01 -6.66
N ILE A 7 33.73 2.72 -6.45
CA ILE A 7 32.72 1.67 -6.59
C ILE A 7 31.82 1.77 -5.36
N LEU A 8 30.84 2.68 -5.41
CA LEU A 8 29.66 2.63 -4.56
C LEU A 8 28.82 1.44 -5.03
N PHE A 9 29.14 0.24 -4.52
CA PHE A 9 28.17 -0.85 -4.49
C PHE A 9 27.02 -0.40 -3.58
N THR A 10 25.98 0.20 -4.16
CA THR A 10 24.72 0.40 -3.45
C THR A 10 24.15 -0.98 -3.19
N VAL A 11 24.26 -1.48 -1.95
CA VAL A 11 23.48 -2.64 -1.52
C VAL A 11 22.02 -2.25 -1.70
N GLN A 12 21.38 -2.81 -2.73
CA GLN A 12 19.97 -2.56 -2.99
C GLN A 12 19.19 -3.21 -1.84
N GLU A 13 18.64 -2.40 -0.95
CA GLU A 13 17.80 -2.91 0.13
C GLU A 13 16.57 -3.60 -0.47
N HIS A 14 16.37 -4.86 -0.08
CA HIS A 14 15.20 -5.64 -0.45
C HIS A 14 14.19 -5.59 0.70
N ALA A 15 12.92 -5.32 0.37
CA ALA A 15 11.87 -5.39 1.36
C ALA A 15 11.66 -6.84 1.83
N THR A 16 11.48 -7.01 3.13
CA THR A 16 11.40 -8.32 3.80
C THR A 16 10.07 -8.53 4.51
N THR A 17 9.45 -7.47 5.02
CA THR A 17 8.19 -7.53 5.75
C THR A 17 7.16 -6.56 5.18
N TYR A 18 5.89 -6.78 5.51
CA TYR A 18 4.82 -5.87 5.11
C TYR A 18 3.77 -5.66 6.20
N THR A 19 3.01 -4.57 6.03
CA THR A 19 1.77 -4.27 6.77
C THR A 19 0.61 -4.15 5.79
N ILE A 20 -0.62 -4.25 6.29
CA ILE A 20 -1.83 -4.07 5.48
C ILE A 20 -2.58 -2.85 6.00
N ILE A 21 -2.87 -1.90 5.11
CA ILE A 21 -3.74 -0.76 5.38
C ILE A 21 -5.04 -0.89 4.58
N PRO A 22 -6.16 -0.31 5.05
CA PRO A 22 -7.40 -0.31 4.29
C PRO A 22 -7.24 0.54 3.02
N GLY A 23 -7.76 0.04 1.90
CA GLY A 23 -7.87 0.83 0.69
C GLY A 23 -9.15 1.67 0.66
N VAL A 24 -9.22 2.56 -0.33
CA VAL A 24 -10.36 3.49 -0.54
C VAL A 24 -11.68 2.74 -0.76
N ARG A 25 -11.65 1.60 -1.46
CA ARG A 25 -12.86 0.80 -1.72
C ARG A 25 -13.19 -0.08 -0.53
N LEU A 26 -14.49 -0.31 -0.29
CA LEU A 26 -14.93 -1.24 0.75
C LEU A 26 -14.27 -2.62 0.53
N LYS A 27 -13.81 -3.24 1.61
CA LYS A 27 -13.04 -4.51 1.64
C LYS A 27 -11.74 -4.55 0.81
N SER A 28 -11.31 -3.42 0.22
CA SER A 28 -9.99 -3.34 -0.41
C SER A 28 -8.87 -3.20 0.63
N GLN A 29 -7.73 -3.79 0.34
CA GLN A 29 -6.52 -3.79 1.15
C GLN A 29 -5.35 -3.32 0.30
N ILE A 30 -4.41 -2.62 0.94
CA ILE A 30 -3.15 -2.18 0.34
C ILE A 30 -2.04 -2.81 1.18
N PHE A 31 -1.11 -3.47 0.51
CA PHE A 31 0.08 -4.04 1.13
C PHE A 31 1.17 -2.96 1.09
N VAL A 32 1.78 -2.68 2.23
CA VAL A 32 2.86 -1.69 2.36
C VAL A 32 4.08 -2.40 2.90
N ASP A 33 5.16 -2.43 2.14
CA ASP A 33 6.38 -3.07 2.58
C ASP A 33 7.19 -2.19 3.56
N ASN A 34 8.23 -2.75 4.18
CA ASN A 34 9.07 -2.02 5.13
C ASN A 34 9.93 -0.91 4.48
N LEU A 35 9.93 -0.78 3.16
CA LEU A 35 10.52 0.33 2.42
C LEU A 35 9.47 1.36 1.96
N ASN A 36 8.24 1.24 2.46
CA ASN A 36 7.08 2.10 2.17
C ASN A 36 6.56 2.04 0.73
N TYR A 37 6.93 1.02 -0.06
CA TYR A 37 6.29 0.77 -1.35
C TYR A 37 4.93 0.10 -1.17
N ARG A 38 4.00 0.48 -2.05
CA ARG A 38 2.60 0.06 -1.95
C ARG A 38 2.21 -0.83 -3.08
N TYR A 39 1.43 -1.85 -2.75
CA TYR A 39 0.99 -2.85 -3.69
C TYR A 39 -0.51 -3.11 -3.57
N TYR A 40 -1.14 -3.34 -4.71
CA TYR A 40 -2.52 -3.79 -4.79
C TYR A 40 -2.56 -5.29 -5.10
N LYS A 41 -3.54 -5.98 -4.52
CA LYS A 41 -3.81 -7.39 -4.86
C LYS A 41 -4.14 -7.50 -6.35
N SER A 42 -3.43 -8.39 -7.03
CA SER A 42 -3.67 -8.75 -8.43
C SER A 42 -4.40 -10.08 -8.54
N ARG A 43 -3.86 -11.14 -7.92
CA ARG A 43 -4.46 -12.49 -7.93
C ARG A 43 -4.02 -13.31 -6.72
N SER A 44 -4.69 -14.44 -6.48
CA SER A 44 -4.33 -15.39 -5.42
C SER A 44 -4.25 -16.80 -6.02
N ARG A 45 -3.17 -17.52 -5.78
CA ARG A 45 -2.96 -18.90 -6.27
C ARG A 45 -1.89 -19.61 -5.44
N ASN A 46 -2.05 -20.92 -5.21
CA ASN A 46 -1.04 -21.79 -4.58
C ASN A 46 -0.50 -21.22 -3.24
N ASN A 47 -1.38 -20.86 -2.31
CA ASN A 47 -1.05 -20.25 -1.01
C ASN A 47 -0.26 -18.92 -1.10
N LYS A 48 -0.30 -18.26 -2.26
CA LYS A 48 0.30 -16.95 -2.48
C LYS A 48 -0.73 -15.92 -2.91
N ILE A 49 -0.61 -14.72 -2.35
CA ILE A 49 -1.29 -13.52 -2.82
C ILE A 49 -0.26 -12.74 -3.64
N TYR A 50 -0.49 -12.63 -4.94
CA TYR A 50 0.32 -11.81 -5.83
C TYR A 50 -0.17 -10.38 -5.79
N VAL A 51 0.76 -9.46 -5.54
CA VAL A 51 0.52 -8.03 -5.45
C VAL A 51 1.38 -7.30 -6.47
N VAL A 52 0.90 -6.15 -6.92
CA VAL A 52 1.55 -5.35 -7.96
C VAL A 52 1.72 -3.94 -7.47
N CYS A 53 2.84 -3.29 -7.83
CA CYS A 53 3.10 -1.91 -7.42
C CYS A 53 1.91 -1.02 -7.76
N GLU A 54 1.64 -0.02 -6.92
CA GLU A 54 0.53 0.90 -7.12
C GLU A 54 0.54 1.63 -8.47
N ASN A 55 1.74 1.81 -9.02
CA ASN A 55 2.01 2.48 -10.26
C ASN A 55 1.97 1.55 -11.49
N GLN A 56 1.72 0.25 -11.33
CA GLN A 56 1.72 -0.71 -12.45
C GLN A 56 0.66 -0.38 -13.53
N LYS A 57 -0.44 0.29 -13.16
CA LYS A 57 -1.48 0.71 -14.12
C LYS A 57 -1.32 2.15 -14.60
N ASN A 58 -0.35 2.88 -14.07
CA ASN A 58 -0.09 4.25 -14.47
C ASN A 58 0.73 4.26 -15.76
N ARG A 59 0.20 4.86 -16.84
CA ARG A 59 0.89 4.90 -18.14
C ARG A 59 2.11 5.82 -18.15
N THR A 60 2.10 6.89 -17.35
CA THR A 60 3.17 7.91 -17.34
C THR A 60 4.22 7.64 -16.27
N ALA A 61 3.84 6.96 -15.19
CA ALA A 61 4.74 6.58 -14.11
C ALA A 61 4.71 5.07 -13.89
N PHE A 62 4.73 4.28 -14.97
CA PHE A 62 4.64 2.82 -14.89
C PHE A 62 5.75 2.23 -14.03
N CYS A 63 5.38 1.33 -13.12
CA CYS A 63 6.33 0.55 -12.33
C CYS A 63 6.17 -0.95 -12.59
N PRO A 64 7.23 -1.67 -13.00
CA PRO A 64 7.17 -3.10 -13.26
C PRO A 64 7.19 -3.96 -11.99
N ALA A 65 7.51 -3.38 -10.83
CA ALA A 65 7.68 -4.12 -9.60
C ALA A 65 6.42 -4.89 -9.21
N THR A 66 6.61 -6.17 -8.89
CA THR A 66 5.57 -7.05 -8.37
C THR A 66 6.07 -7.69 -7.09
N ALA A 67 5.18 -8.29 -6.32
CA ALA A 67 5.58 -9.06 -5.15
C ALA A 67 4.57 -10.18 -4.89
N TYR A 68 4.91 -11.06 -3.97
CA TYR A 68 3.94 -11.99 -3.41
C TYR A 68 4.13 -12.12 -1.90
N VAL A 69 3.02 -12.44 -1.23
CA VAL A 69 2.97 -12.77 0.19
C VAL A 69 2.23 -14.09 0.38
N ASN A 70 2.38 -14.72 1.54
CA ASN A 70 1.63 -15.91 1.89
C ASN A 70 0.13 -15.59 2.06
N THR A 71 -0.75 -16.53 1.74
CA THR A 71 -2.18 -16.41 2.10
C THR A 71 -2.40 -16.41 3.61
N ASN A 72 -1.50 -17.04 4.37
CA ASN A 72 -1.41 -16.86 5.80
C ASN A 72 -0.76 -15.50 6.12
N ILE A 73 -1.60 -14.51 6.37
CA ILE A 73 -1.19 -13.13 6.65
C ILE A 73 -0.34 -12.97 7.93
N ASN A 74 -0.28 -13.98 8.80
CA ASN A 74 0.56 -13.94 10.01
C ASN A 74 2.05 -14.15 9.71
N ASP A 75 2.40 -14.68 8.53
CA ASP A 75 3.78 -14.90 8.08
C ASP A 75 4.54 -13.58 7.87
N ASN A 76 3.81 -12.47 7.63
CA ASN A 76 4.26 -11.08 7.44
C ASN A 76 5.42 -10.82 6.45
N ALA A 77 5.92 -11.87 5.80
CA ALA A 77 7.00 -11.84 4.83
C ALA A 77 6.49 -11.46 3.44
N ILE A 78 7.28 -10.64 2.74
CA ILE A 78 7.04 -10.27 1.35
C ILE A 78 8.26 -10.62 0.51
N THR A 79 8.03 -11.16 -0.68
CA THR A 79 9.07 -11.34 -1.69
C THR A 79 8.78 -10.41 -2.85
N VAL A 80 9.62 -9.39 -3.02
CA VAL A 80 9.55 -8.44 -4.13
C VAL A 80 10.30 -8.98 -5.33
N LEU A 81 9.66 -8.88 -6.50
CA LEU A 81 10.17 -9.30 -7.81
C LEU A 81 10.34 -8.05 -8.68
N GLY A 82 11.59 -7.77 -9.05
CA GLY A 82 11.98 -6.58 -9.81
C GLY A 82 12.30 -5.39 -8.91
N LEU A 83 12.70 -4.29 -9.55
CA LEU A 83 13.07 -3.05 -8.87
C LEU A 83 11.98 -1.98 -9.07
N HIS A 84 11.78 -1.18 -8.04
CA HIS A 84 11.00 0.04 -8.17
C HIS A 84 11.81 1.10 -8.91
N ASN A 85 11.14 1.84 -9.79
CA ASN A 85 11.69 2.94 -10.58
C ASN A 85 11.13 4.31 -10.13
N HIS A 86 10.65 4.37 -8.90
CA HIS A 86 10.14 5.60 -8.28
C HIS A 86 10.44 5.59 -6.79
N ALA A 87 10.38 6.77 -6.17
CA ALA A 87 10.45 6.90 -4.73
C ALA A 87 9.20 6.28 -4.06
N PRO A 88 9.32 5.74 -2.84
CA PRO A 88 8.16 5.34 -2.06
C PRO A 88 7.33 6.58 -1.69
N ARG A 89 6.03 6.39 -1.52
CA ARG A 89 5.13 7.48 -1.10
C ARG A 89 4.87 7.38 0.39
N LEU A 90 5.14 8.46 1.12
CA LEU A 90 4.72 8.55 2.52
C LEU A 90 3.19 8.49 2.61
N VAL A 91 2.71 7.66 3.53
CA VAL A 91 1.28 7.50 3.83
C VAL A 91 1.04 7.93 5.26
N ASP A 92 0.12 8.88 5.41
CA ASP A 92 -0.51 9.16 6.69
C ASP A 92 -1.50 8.02 7.01
N VAL A 93 -1.00 7.01 7.72
CA VAL A 93 -1.77 5.82 8.11
C VAL A 93 -2.98 6.19 8.97
N PRO A 94 -2.88 7.07 10.00
CA PRO A 94 -4.05 7.58 10.71
C PRO A 94 -5.14 8.14 9.78
N MET A 95 -4.76 8.94 8.78
CA MET A 95 -5.71 9.46 7.80
C MET A 95 -6.37 8.39 6.93
N VAL A 96 -5.64 7.33 6.59
CA VAL A 96 -6.21 6.19 5.88
C VAL A 96 -7.28 5.50 6.72
N HIS A 97 -7.03 5.29 8.01
CA HIS A 97 -8.01 4.69 8.92
C HIS A 97 -9.23 5.60 9.15
N LEU A 98 -9.03 6.90 9.36
CA LEU A 98 -10.13 7.85 9.51
C LEU A 98 -11.05 7.87 8.29
N ARG A 99 -10.49 7.99 7.09
CA ARG A 99 -11.27 7.99 5.84
C ARG A 99 -12.08 6.70 5.70
N ARG A 100 -11.52 5.57 6.14
CA ARG A 100 -12.21 4.29 6.14
C ARG A 100 -13.38 4.28 7.14
N ALA A 101 -13.18 4.78 8.35
CA ALA A 101 -14.23 4.87 9.37
C ALA A 101 -15.40 5.73 8.87
N ILE A 102 -15.11 6.93 8.34
CA ILE A 102 -16.11 7.82 7.74
C ILE A 102 -16.87 7.12 6.61
N GLY A 103 -16.16 6.45 5.69
CA GLY A 103 -16.78 5.73 4.60
C GLY A 103 -17.71 4.60 5.06
N ILE A 104 -17.33 3.86 6.10
CA ILE A 104 -18.19 2.84 6.71
C ILE A 104 -19.41 3.51 7.36
N THR A 105 -19.22 4.55 8.14
CA THR A 105 -20.30 5.26 8.83
C THR A 105 -21.31 5.87 7.85
N ALA A 106 -20.85 6.42 6.72
CA ALA A 106 -21.69 6.98 5.66
C ALA A 106 -22.54 5.92 4.94
N THR A 107 -22.09 4.65 4.91
CA THR A 107 -22.86 3.55 4.29
C THR A 107 -23.91 2.93 5.22
N LYS A 108 -24.00 3.36 6.48
CA LYS A 108 -25.03 2.86 7.41
C LYS A 108 -26.42 3.42 7.03
N PRO A 109 -27.50 2.62 7.06
CA PRO A 109 -28.83 3.05 6.65
C PRO A 109 -29.31 4.36 7.31
N GLY A 110 -29.00 4.57 8.59
CA GLY A 110 -29.38 5.78 9.33
C GLY A 110 -28.59 7.06 8.99
N ASN A 111 -27.52 6.96 8.19
CA ASN A 111 -26.64 8.08 7.84
C ASN A 111 -26.66 8.39 6.34
N MET A 112 -27.51 7.74 5.54
CA MET A 112 -27.53 7.94 4.08
C MET A 112 -27.96 9.35 3.66
N SER A 113 -28.68 10.07 4.53
CA SER A 113 -29.05 11.48 4.37
C SER A 113 -28.08 12.46 5.05
N THR A 114 -27.13 11.95 5.85
CA THR A 114 -26.14 12.77 6.57
C THR A 114 -24.99 13.13 5.63
N SER A 115 -24.54 14.39 5.69
CA SER A 115 -23.41 14.81 4.88
C SER A 115 -22.11 14.17 5.38
N VAL A 116 -21.17 13.91 4.45
CA VAL A 116 -19.83 13.40 4.81
C VAL A 116 -19.10 14.35 5.77
N ARG A 117 -19.36 15.66 5.68
CA ARG A 117 -18.78 16.67 6.56
C ARG A 117 -19.28 16.52 8.01
N GLU A 118 -20.57 16.28 8.21
CA GLU A 118 -21.14 16.04 9.55
C GLU A 118 -20.58 14.77 10.17
N ILE A 119 -20.42 13.70 9.37
CA ILE A 119 -19.78 12.46 9.84
C ILE A 119 -18.33 12.71 10.23
N TYR A 120 -17.57 13.42 9.39
CA TYR A 120 -16.18 13.80 9.68
C TYR A 120 -16.06 14.58 10.99
N ASN A 121 -16.90 15.60 11.19
CA ASN A 121 -16.84 16.43 12.40
C ASN A 121 -17.11 15.62 13.67
N ARG A 122 -18.03 14.66 13.62
CA ARG A 122 -18.33 13.77 14.74
C ARG A 122 -17.16 12.85 15.09
N GLU A 123 -16.48 12.31 14.08
CA GLU A 123 -15.37 11.34 14.28
C GLU A 123 -14.04 12.00 14.67
N ILE A 124 -13.93 13.34 14.64
CA ILE A 124 -12.68 14.10 14.90
C ILE A 124 -12.77 15.01 16.13
N VAL A 125 -13.95 15.56 16.42
CA VAL A 125 -14.13 16.57 17.48
C VAL A 125 -14.64 15.94 18.79
N GLU A 126 -15.23 14.75 18.74
CA GLU A 126 -15.61 13.95 19.93
C GLU A 126 -14.51 12.95 20.30
#